data_AF-A0A0B1S3Z6-F1
#
_entry.id   AF-A0A0B1S3Z6-F1
#
_cell.length_a   1.000
_cell.length_b   1.000
_cell.length_c   1.000
_cell.angle_alpha   90.00
_cell.angle_beta   90.00
_cell.angle_gamma   90.00
#
_symmetry.space_group_name_H-M   'P 1'
#
loop_
_entity.id
_entity.type
_entity.pdbx_description
1 polymer ?
#
loop_
_entity_poly.entity_id
_entity_poly.type
_entity_poly.pdbx_seq_one_letter_code
_entity_poly.pdbx_strand_id
1 'polypeptide(L)'
;MVRLKVKNVEQWEPNAYEKELLRRTWSDEFEFLYELGSAIYTYIFEHNPNCKQLFPQLIKYGENWKDSREFRAQALKFVQTLSQVVKNIYHKERLEPFLYGIGQLHCKYASRGFKPEYWEDFQVNMLLALERNHFYTFL
;
A
#
# COMPACT_ATOMS: atom_id res chain seq x y z
N MET A 1 -8.11 23.99 12.55
CA MET A 1 -8.63 22.82 11.82
C MET A 1 -9.25 21.88 12.84
N VAL A 2 -10.57 21.69 12.83
CA VAL A 2 -11.27 20.87 13.85
C VAL A 2 -11.07 19.39 13.50
N ARG A 3 -10.48 18.61 14.43
CA ARG A 3 -10.39 17.14 14.30
C ARG A 3 -11.81 16.57 14.35
N LEU A 4 -12.32 16.08 13.22
CA LEU A 4 -13.53 15.27 13.22
C LEU A 4 -13.19 13.93 13.89
N LYS A 5 -13.75 13.67 15.08
CA LYS A 5 -13.73 12.32 15.66
C LYS A 5 -14.63 11.44 14.80
N VAL A 6 -14.03 10.75 13.83
CA VAL A 6 -14.72 9.73 13.05
C VAL A 6 -15.04 8.58 13.99
N LYS A 7 -16.33 8.35 14.25
CA LYS A 7 -16.79 7.19 15.01
C LYS A 7 -16.67 5.94 14.14
N ASN A 8 -16.41 4.78 14.74
CA ASN A 8 -16.33 3.46 14.08
C ASN A 8 -15.10 3.24 13.19
N VAL A 9 -13.99 3.95 13.42
CA VAL A 9 -12.69 3.50 12.89
C VAL A 9 -12.19 2.41 13.82
N GLU A 10 -11.97 1.20 13.29
CA GLU A 10 -11.29 0.14 14.04
C GLU A 10 -9.94 0.65 14.53
N GLN A 11 -9.75 0.63 15.84
CA GLN A 11 -8.49 1.03 16.43
C GLN A 11 -7.60 -0.20 16.55
N TRP A 12 -6.73 -0.41 15.55
CA TRP A 12 -5.70 -1.43 15.65
C TRP A 12 -4.63 -1.01 16.65
N GLU A 13 -4.54 -1.71 17.78
CA GLU A 13 -3.47 -1.58 18.77
C GLU A 13 -2.67 -2.88 18.83
N PRO A 14 -1.55 -2.99 18.07
CA PRO A 14 -0.80 -4.22 18.02
C PRO A 14 -0.11 -4.52 19.36
N ASN A 15 -0.20 -5.77 19.79
CA ASN A 15 0.52 -6.28 20.94
C ASN A 15 2.02 -6.42 20.64
N ALA A 16 2.81 -6.75 21.66
CA ALA A 16 4.27 -6.86 21.51
C ALA A 16 4.70 -7.93 20.49
N TYR A 17 3.97 -9.04 20.41
CA TYR A 17 4.25 -10.11 19.46
C TYR A 17 3.99 -9.65 18.02
N GLU A 18 2.86 -8.99 17.75
CA GLU A 18 2.54 -8.48 16.40
C GLU A 18 3.56 -7.43 15.92
N LYS A 19 4.00 -6.54 16.82
CA LYS A 19 5.05 -5.55 16.51
C LYS A 19 6.37 -6.21 16.15
N GLU A 20 6.77 -7.22 16.91
CA GLU A 20 8.02 -7.95 16.67
C GLU A 20 7.93 -8.79 15.39
N LEU A 21 6.80 -9.45 15.15
CA LEU A 21 6.55 -10.19 13.92
C LEU A 21 6.74 -9.28 12.70
N LEU A 22 6.08 -8.12 12.68
CA LEU A 22 6.22 -7.15 11.58
C LEU A 22 7.66 -6.70 11.38
N ARG A 23 8.43 -6.46 12.46
CA ARG A 23 9.84 -6.08 12.34
C ARG A 23 10.72 -7.20 11.80
N ARG A 24 10.44 -8.46 12.13
CA ARG A 24 11.25 -9.61 11.69
C ARG A 24 10.97 -10.02 10.26
N THR A 25 9.72 -9.94 9.83
CA THR A 25 9.30 -10.41 8.51
C THR A 25 9.41 -9.34 7.43
N TRP A 26 9.57 -8.08 7.81
CA TRP A 26 9.76 -6.99 6.86
C TRP A 26 11.22 -6.89 6.40
N SER A 27 11.41 -6.85 5.08
CA SER A 27 12.71 -6.59 4.47
C SER A 27 12.77 -5.16 3.92
N ASP A 28 13.92 -4.51 4.08
CA ASP A 28 14.23 -3.21 3.46
C ASP A 28 15.01 -3.37 2.14
N GLU A 29 15.25 -4.60 1.69
CA GLU A 29 15.95 -4.87 0.43
C GLU A 29 15.18 -4.33 -0.76
N PHE A 30 15.89 -3.64 -1.66
CA PHE A 30 15.28 -2.98 -2.80
C PHE A 30 14.46 -3.95 -3.67
N GLU A 31 15.03 -5.11 -3.99
CA GLU A 31 14.40 -6.08 -4.87
C GLU A 31 13.11 -6.63 -4.25
N PHE A 32 13.16 -7.03 -2.98
CA PHE A 32 11.99 -7.46 -2.22
C PHE A 32 10.87 -6.41 -2.25
N LEU A 33 11.20 -5.15 -1.95
CA LEU A 33 10.23 -4.06 -1.94
C LEU A 33 9.65 -3.81 -3.33
N TYR A 34 10.48 -3.85 -4.36
CA TYR A 34 10.04 -3.64 -5.73
C TYR A 34 9.13 -4.78 -6.22
N GLU A 35 9.50 -6.04 -5.98
CA GLU A 35 8.71 -7.22 -6.30
C GLU A 35 7.36 -7.20 -5.59
N LEU A 36 7.36 -6.92 -4.27
CA LEU A 36 6.13 -6.82 -3.48
C LEU A 36 5.21 -5.72 -4.02
N GLY A 37 5.74 -4.52 -4.23
CA GLY A 37 4.95 -3.40 -4.75
C GLY A 37 4.41 -3.67 -6.16
N SER A 38 5.23 -4.29 -7.01
CA SER A 38 4.85 -4.64 -8.37
C SER A 38 3.77 -5.72 -8.40
N ALA A 39 3.88 -6.74 -7.55
CA ALA A 39 2.88 -7.78 -7.39
C ALA A 39 1.54 -7.18 -6.96
N ILE A 40 1.52 -6.36 -5.89
CA ILE A 40 0.28 -5.75 -5.36
C ILE A 40 -0.46 -4.97 -6.44
N TYR A 41 0.21 -4.04 -7.14
CA TYR A 41 -0.45 -3.28 -8.19
C TYR A 41 -0.87 -4.12 -9.39
N THR A 42 -0.09 -5.15 -9.73
CA THR A 42 -0.44 -6.09 -10.79
C THR A 42 -1.74 -6.81 -10.46
N TYR A 43 -1.85 -7.36 -9.26
CA TYR A 43 -3.08 -7.99 -8.78
C TYR A 43 -4.26 -7.02 -8.83
N ILE A 44 -4.09 -5.80 -8.32
CA ILE A 44 -5.15 -4.78 -8.33
C ILE A 44 -5.60 -4.45 -9.74
N PHE A 45 -4.69 -4.22 -10.68
CA PHE A 45 -5.06 -3.84 -12.06
C PHE A 45 -5.65 -5.01 -12.85
N GLU A 46 -5.28 -6.25 -12.53
CA GLU A 46 -5.82 -7.45 -13.18
C GLU A 46 -7.23 -7.80 -12.64
N HIS A 47 -7.49 -7.60 -11.33
CA HIS A 47 -8.79 -7.90 -10.71
C HIS A 47 -9.78 -6.73 -10.77
N ASN A 48 -9.28 -5.50 -10.73
CA ASN A 48 -10.07 -4.28 -10.86
C ASN A 48 -9.42 -3.31 -11.88
N PRO A 49 -9.63 -3.52 -13.20
CA PRO A 49 -9.04 -2.69 -14.25
C PRO A 49 -9.40 -1.20 -14.16
N ASN A 50 -10.52 -0.85 -13.50
CA ASN A 50 -10.90 0.54 -13.29
C ASN A 50 -9.90 1.27 -12.38
N CYS A 51 -9.23 0.58 -11.46
CA CYS A 51 -8.17 1.15 -10.64
C CYS A 51 -6.98 1.63 -11.49
N LYS A 52 -6.69 1.00 -12.63
CA LYS A 52 -5.61 1.42 -13.54
C LYS A 52 -5.89 2.81 -14.14
N GLN A 53 -7.16 3.19 -14.32
CA GLN A 53 -7.54 4.50 -14.86
C GLN A 53 -7.14 5.67 -13.93
N LEU A 54 -6.96 5.41 -12.64
CA LEU A 54 -6.46 6.40 -11.67
C LEU A 54 -5.00 6.79 -11.91
N PHE A 55 -4.30 6.04 -12.75
CA PHE A 55 -2.89 6.21 -13.08
C PHE A 55 -2.72 6.56 -14.56
N PRO A 56 -3.15 7.76 -15.01
CA PRO A 56 -3.13 8.13 -16.43
C PRO A 56 -1.71 8.12 -17.04
N GLN A 57 -0.69 8.32 -16.21
CA GLN A 57 0.71 8.23 -16.62
C GLN A 57 1.12 6.83 -17.09
N LEU A 58 0.37 5.79 -16.71
CA LEU A 58 0.62 4.40 -17.14
C LEU A 58 -0.12 4.05 -18.44
N ILE A 59 -1.20 4.76 -18.76
CA ILE A 59 -2.05 4.45 -19.93
C ILE A 59 -1.25 4.55 -21.24
N LYS A 60 -0.34 5.51 -21.34
CA LYS A 60 0.51 5.73 -22.53
C LYS A 60 1.41 4.54 -22.89
N TYR A 61 1.60 3.58 -21.97
CA TYR A 61 2.43 2.40 -22.18
C TYR A 61 1.64 1.15 -22.61
N GLY A 62 0.30 1.20 -22.67
CA GLY A 62 -0.53 0.09 -23.11
C GLY A 62 -0.33 -1.17 -22.24
N GLU A 63 0.06 -2.28 -22.88
CA GLU A 63 0.40 -3.57 -22.27
C GLU A 63 1.76 -3.55 -21.53
N ASN A 64 2.70 -2.71 -21.98
CA ASN A 64 4.08 -2.65 -21.45
C ASN A 64 4.22 -1.72 -20.23
N TRP A 65 3.11 -1.40 -19.58
CA TRP A 65 3.10 -0.48 -18.43
C TRP A 65 3.93 -0.99 -17.25
N LYS A 66 4.09 -2.31 -17.10
CA LYS A 66 4.91 -2.95 -16.05
C LYS A 66 6.40 -2.58 -16.17
N ASP A 67 6.88 -2.27 -17.38
CA ASP A 67 8.28 -1.91 -17.62
C ASP A 67 8.53 -0.39 -17.50
N SER A 68 7.49 0.40 -17.26
CA SER A 68 7.60 1.86 -17.21
C SER A 68 8.27 2.34 -15.92
N ARG A 69 9.03 3.43 -16.04
CA ARG A 69 9.63 4.12 -14.89
C ARG A 69 8.57 4.62 -13.92
N GLU A 70 7.44 5.09 -14.45
CA GLU A 70 6.30 5.59 -13.69
C GLU A 70 5.66 4.51 -12.84
N PHE A 71 5.51 3.30 -13.39
CA PHE A 71 5.03 2.16 -12.63
C PHE A 71 6.00 1.80 -11.50
N ARG A 72 7.30 1.68 -11.82
CA ARG A 72 8.34 1.40 -10.83
C ARG A 72 8.33 2.41 -9.68
N ALA A 73 8.23 3.70 -10.00
CA ALA A 73 8.15 4.76 -8.99
C ALA A 73 6.89 4.65 -8.11
N GLN A 74 5.74 4.27 -8.68
CA GLN A 74 4.48 4.14 -7.95
C GLN A 74 4.48 2.90 -7.04
N ALA A 75 4.97 1.75 -7.54
CA ALA A 75 5.14 0.53 -6.76
C ALA A 75 6.04 0.79 -5.54
N LEU A 76 7.20 1.43 -5.75
CA LEU A 76 8.14 1.76 -4.68
C LEU A 76 7.55 2.73 -3.65
N LYS A 77 6.83 3.77 -4.09
CA LYS A 77 6.20 4.74 -3.18
C LYS A 77 5.21 4.06 -2.22
N PHE A 78 4.47 3.08 -2.72
CA PHE A 78 3.50 2.33 -1.91
C PHE A 78 4.19 1.49 -0.84
N VAL A 79 5.15 0.65 -1.20
CA VAL A 79 5.87 -0.18 -0.22
C VAL A 79 6.73 0.65 0.74
N GLN A 80 7.28 1.79 0.30
CA GLN A 80 7.98 2.72 1.20
C GLN A 80 7.04 3.31 2.25
N THR A 81 5.77 3.53 1.91
CA THR A 81 4.74 3.95 2.88
C THR A 81 4.54 2.86 3.95
N LEU A 82 4.49 1.59 3.53
CA LEU A 82 4.44 0.45 4.46
C LEU A 82 5.71 0.34 5.32
N SER A 83 6.90 0.52 4.73
CA SER A 83 8.18 0.55 5.48
C SER A 83 8.18 1.62 6.56
N GLN A 84 7.60 2.81 6.29
CA GLN A 84 7.49 3.86 7.31
C GLN A 84 6.62 3.41 8.48
N VAL A 85 5.51 2.71 8.22
CA VAL A 85 4.63 2.15 9.25
C VAL A 85 5.36 1.12 10.09
N VAL A 86 6.04 0.15 9.46
CA VAL A 86 6.80 -0.90 10.17
C VAL A 86 7.92 -0.29 11.03
N LYS A 87 8.68 0.67 10.49
CA LYS A 87 9.79 1.33 11.21
C LYS A 87 9.34 2.12 12.43
N ASN A 88 8.13 2.67 12.41
CA ASN A 88 7.58 3.49 13.49
C ASN A 88 6.48 2.78 14.29
N ILE A 89 6.38 1.45 14.22
CA ILE A 89 5.29 0.71 14.88
C ILE A 89 5.28 0.85 16.43
N TYR A 90 6.43 1.18 17.02
CA TYR A 90 6.56 1.50 18.45
C TYR A 90 6.34 2.99 18.79
N HIS A 91 6.24 3.83 17.77
CA HIS A 91 6.11 5.29 17.84
C HIS A 91 4.93 5.77 16.97
N LYS A 92 3.75 5.15 17.17
CA LYS A 92 2.55 5.36 16.33
C LYS A 92 2.08 6.82 16.28
N GLU A 93 2.37 7.60 17.32
CA GLU A 93 2.10 9.04 17.35
C GLU A 93 2.81 9.80 16.21
N ARG A 94 3.94 9.28 15.72
CA ARG A 94 4.66 9.84 14.56
C ARG A 94 4.01 9.47 13.23
N LEU A 95 3.23 8.40 13.20
CA LEU A 95 2.53 7.92 12.01
C LEU A 95 1.23 8.67 11.76
N GLU A 96 0.56 9.17 12.80
CA GLU A 96 -0.75 9.83 12.66
C GLU A 96 -0.72 10.99 11.64
N PRO A 97 0.19 11.98 11.72
CA PRO A 97 0.23 13.06 10.74
C PRO A 97 0.57 12.58 9.31
N PHE A 98 1.44 11.58 9.20
CA PHE A 98 1.88 11.01 7.93
C PHE A 98 0.73 10.28 7.22
N LEU A 99 0.07 9.35 7.91
CA LEU A 99 -1.06 8.59 7.38
C LEU A 99 -2.26 9.49 7.09
N TYR A 100 -2.50 10.49 7.93
CA TYR A 100 -3.55 11.48 7.67
C TYR A 100 -3.28 12.27 6.37
N GLY A 101 -2.04 12.69 6.15
CA GLY A 101 -1.64 13.36 4.89
C GLY A 101 -1.87 12.48 3.65
N ILE A 102 -1.59 11.19 3.75
CA ILE A 102 -1.88 10.21 2.69
C ILE A 102 -3.39 10.09 2.46
N GLY A 103 -4.19 9.99 3.53
CA GLY A 103 -5.65 9.95 3.44
C GLY A 103 -6.21 11.19 2.73
N GLN A 104 -5.71 12.39 3.08
CA GLN A 104 -6.11 13.64 2.41
C GLN A 104 -5.79 13.66 0.91
N LEU A 105 -4.66 13.07 0.49
CA LEU A 105 -4.35 12.93 -0.93
C LEU A 105 -5.37 12.03 -1.64
N HIS A 106 -5.78 10.93 -1.03
CA HIS A 106 -6.79 10.03 -1.60
C HIS A 106 -8.17 10.66 -1.67
N CYS A 107 -8.54 11.53 -0.71
CA CYS A 107 -9.75 12.36 -0.82
C CYS A 107 -9.72 13.27 -2.06
N LYS A 108 -8.56 13.84 -2.41
CA LYS A 108 -8.41 14.63 -3.64
C LYS A 108 -8.56 13.74 -4.88
N TYR A 109 -8.10 12.49 -4.83
CA TYR A 109 -8.25 11.53 -5.92
C TYR A 109 -9.68 11.04 -6.14
N ALA A 110 -10.60 11.30 -5.20
CA ALA A 110 -12.03 11.02 -5.41
C ALA A 110 -12.57 11.73 -6.66
N SER A 111 -12.11 12.96 -6.93
CA SER A 111 -12.43 13.70 -8.16
C SER A 111 -11.93 13.04 -9.46
N ARG A 112 -11.02 12.06 -9.34
CA ARG A 112 -10.46 11.29 -10.46
C ARG A 112 -11.05 9.88 -10.53
N GLY A 113 -12.08 9.59 -9.74
CA GLY A 113 -12.75 8.29 -9.70
C GLY A 113 -12.22 7.33 -8.64
N PHE A 114 -11.34 7.76 -7.73
CA PHE A 114 -10.99 6.93 -6.57
C PHE A 114 -12.23 6.76 -5.69
N LYS A 115 -12.54 5.52 -5.30
CA LYS A 115 -13.68 5.23 -4.43
C LYS A 115 -13.20 4.58 -3.13
N PRO A 116 -13.86 4.84 -1.99
CA PRO A 116 -13.46 4.25 -0.71
C PRO A 116 -13.37 2.72 -0.74
N GLU A 117 -14.21 2.05 -1.54
CA GLU A 117 -14.24 0.58 -1.64
C GLU A 117 -12.92 0.02 -2.20
N TYR A 118 -12.15 0.82 -2.94
CA TYR A 118 -10.84 0.38 -3.44
C TYR A 118 -9.87 0.08 -2.29
N TRP A 119 -10.04 0.65 -1.09
CA TRP A 119 -9.21 0.30 0.06
C TRP A 119 -9.30 -1.18 0.42
N GLU A 120 -10.48 -1.78 0.31
CA GLU A 120 -10.68 -3.23 0.54
C GLU A 120 -9.96 -4.04 -0.53
N ASP A 121 -10.04 -3.62 -1.80
CA ASP A 121 -9.27 -4.23 -2.90
C ASP A 121 -7.76 -4.17 -2.61
N PHE A 122 -7.24 -3.03 -2.15
CA PHE A 122 -5.82 -2.90 -1.79
C PHE A 122 -5.44 -3.88 -0.67
N GLN A 123 -6.28 -4.04 0.37
CA GLN A 123 -6.02 -4.98 1.47
C GLN A 123 -6.02 -6.44 1.00
N VAL A 124 -7.03 -6.87 0.25
CA VAL A 124 -7.15 -8.25 -0.23
C VAL A 124 -5.99 -8.60 -1.16
N ASN A 125 -5.67 -7.73 -2.12
CA ASN A 125 -4.58 -7.98 -3.07
C ASN A 125 -3.20 -7.91 -2.40
N MET A 126 -3.05 -7.11 -1.33
CA MET A 126 -1.84 -7.13 -0.50
C MET A 126 -1.67 -8.48 0.22
N LEU A 127 -2.74 -9.01 0.82
CA LEU A 127 -2.70 -10.32 1.48
C LEU A 127 -2.30 -11.42 0.48
N LEU A 128 -2.92 -11.44 -0.70
CA LEU A 128 -2.61 -12.41 -1.76
C LEU A 128 -1.17 -12.29 -2.26
N ALA A 129 -0.65 -11.07 -2.43
CA ALA A 129 0.72 -10.83 -2.85
C ALA A 129 1.72 -11.30 -1.77
N LEU A 130 1.43 -11.04 -0.50
CA LEU A 130 2.25 -11.49 0.61
C LEU A 130 2.24 -13.01 0.73
N GLU A 131 1.09 -13.67 0.67
CA GLU A 131 1.01 -15.13 0.69
C GLU A 131 1.90 -15.74 -0.40
N ARG A 132 1.72 -15.29 -1.66
CA ARG A 132 2.46 -15.85 -2.81
C ARG A 132 3.97 -15.56 -2.78
N ASN A 133 4.39 -14.41 -2.24
CA ASN A 133 5.81 -14.06 -2.14
C ASN A 133 6.49 -14.64 -0.89
N HIS A 134 5.76 -14.89 0.19
CA HIS A 134 6.30 -15.45 1.44
C HIS A 134 6.24 -16.98 1.54
N PHE A 135 5.53 -17.67 0.64
CA PHE A 135 5.60 -19.14 0.55
C PHE A 135 7.00 -19.69 0.22
N TYR A 136 7.94 -18.85 -0.23
CA TYR A 136 9.32 -19.24 -0.53
C TYR A 136 10.35 -18.90 0.57
N THR A 137 9.95 -18.27 1.68
CA THR A 137 10.88 -17.86 2.76
C THR A 137 10.82 -18.72 4.02
N PHE A 138 9.93 -19.71 4.07
CA PHE A 138 9.80 -20.65 5.20
C PHE A 138 9.82 -22.15 4.79
N LEU A 139 10.25 -22.45 3.56
CA LEU A 139 10.65 -23.79 3.09
C LEU A 139 12.13 -23.72 2.67
#